data_AF-A0A6N6S317-F1
#
_entry.id   AF-A0A6N6S317-F1
#
_cell.length_a   1.000
_cell.length_b   1.000
_cell.length_c   1.000
_cell.angle_alpha   90.00
_cell.angle_beta   90.00
_cell.angle_gamma   90.00
#
_symmetry.space_group_name_H-M   'P 1'
#
loop_
_entity.id
_entity.type
_entity.pdbx_description
1 polymer ?
#
loop_
_entity_poly.entity_id
_entity_poly.type
_entity_poly.pdbx_seq_one_letter_code
_entity_poly.pdbx_strand_id
1 'polypeptide(L)'
;MNIHEYQSKELLSQYGVATPTGKVAFKEDEAHQIAKDLSADRFVVKAQIHAGGRGKGGGVKLASALDEVRQIASEILGMILVTHQTGPEGKLVQKVLVEEASDIEKELYLGMVIDRSREQIVIMASREGGMEIEEVARKHPTKITREYIDPTVGLLPYQCRKIAYFLGLEGKTVSKAVKFISGLYQLFTEKDCSLAEINPLILTKSGDVLALDAKMNFDDNALFRHPDIEKLHDPSEEDPTELEAKKWGISYVKLDGNIGCLVNGAGLAMSTMDIIKHHGGEPANFLDVGGGANTEQVTQAFKMILSDPNVKAIFVNIFGGIMKCDTIAEGIIAASKEVGIT
;
A
#
# COMPACT_ATOMS: atom_id res chain seq x y z
N MET A 1 -1.25 -6.11 3.61
CA MET A 1 -2.07 -6.07 2.38
C MET A 1 -2.52 -4.64 2.13
N ASN A 2 -2.37 -4.15 0.90
CA ASN A 2 -2.84 -2.82 0.50
C ASN A 2 -4.18 -2.94 -0.23
N ILE A 3 -4.97 -1.86 -0.24
CA ILE A 3 -6.21 -1.75 -1.02
C ILE A 3 -6.23 -0.46 -1.82
N HIS A 4 -7.09 -0.39 -2.83
CA HIS A 4 -7.31 0.80 -3.64
C HIS A 4 -8.00 1.93 -2.85
N GLU A 5 -7.90 3.16 -3.37
CA GLU A 5 -8.54 4.34 -2.77
C GLU A 5 -10.07 4.18 -2.70
N TYR A 6 -10.72 3.68 -3.76
CA TYR A 6 -12.17 3.49 -3.75
C TYR A 6 -12.62 2.49 -2.66
N GLN A 7 -11.87 1.41 -2.46
CA GLN A 7 -12.13 0.43 -1.40
C GLN A 7 -11.92 1.05 -0.02
N SER A 8 -10.86 1.86 0.14
CA SER A 8 -10.61 2.61 1.36
C SER A 8 -11.80 3.54 1.68
N LYS A 9 -12.31 4.26 0.68
CA LYS A 9 -13.47 5.17 0.84
C LYS A 9 -14.77 4.44 1.20
N GLU A 10 -15.00 3.26 0.61
CA GLU A 10 -16.14 2.40 0.98
C GLU A 10 -16.06 1.95 2.44
N LEU A 11 -14.88 1.55 2.93
CA LEU A 11 -14.67 1.21 4.33
C LEU A 11 -14.84 2.44 5.23
N LEU A 12 -14.20 3.57 4.90
CA LEU A 12 -14.30 4.82 5.65
C LEU A 12 -15.76 5.26 5.86
N SER A 13 -16.57 5.15 4.80
CA SER A 13 -18.00 5.50 4.86
C SER A 13 -18.78 4.64 5.87
N GLN A 14 -18.46 3.35 6.00
CA GLN A 14 -19.08 2.44 6.97
C GLN A 14 -18.80 2.86 8.42
N TYR A 15 -17.69 3.54 8.66
CA TYR A 15 -17.26 4.05 9.96
C TYR A 15 -17.62 5.53 10.18
N GLY A 16 -18.48 6.09 9.33
CA GLY A 16 -18.90 7.49 9.43
C GLY A 16 -17.79 8.50 9.14
N VAL A 17 -16.71 8.07 8.47
CA VAL A 17 -15.65 8.94 7.99
C VAL A 17 -16.06 9.48 6.62
N ALA A 18 -16.20 10.80 6.53
CA ALA A 18 -16.75 11.43 5.35
C ALA A 18 -15.74 11.45 4.18
N THR A 19 -16.21 11.08 3.00
CA THR A 19 -15.46 11.06 1.73
C THR A 19 -16.31 11.73 0.64
N PRO A 20 -15.70 12.24 -0.44
CA PRO A 20 -16.46 12.63 -1.63
C PRO A 20 -17.28 11.45 -2.18
N THR A 21 -18.44 11.74 -2.75
CA THR A 21 -19.27 10.75 -3.43
C THR A 21 -18.63 10.38 -4.76
N GLY A 22 -18.42 9.08 -4.98
CA GLY A 22 -17.82 8.58 -6.21
C GLY A 22 -18.02 7.09 -6.39
N LYS A 23 -17.74 6.59 -7.60
CA LYS A 23 -17.78 5.16 -7.94
C LYS A 23 -16.62 4.80 -8.87
N VAL A 24 -16.23 3.52 -8.82
CA VAL A 24 -15.21 2.96 -9.70
C VAL A 24 -15.81 2.60 -11.07
N ALA A 25 -15.05 2.84 -12.13
CA ALA A 25 -15.33 2.42 -13.50
C ALA A 25 -14.16 1.58 -14.05
N PHE A 26 -14.50 0.61 -14.88
CA PHE A 26 -13.55 -0.23 -15.61
C PHE A 26 -13.48 0.11 -17.10
N LYS A 27 -14.40 0.95 -17.56
CA LYS A 27 -14.51 1.43 -18.95
C LYS A 27 -14.91 2.90 -18.98
N GLU A 28 -14.57 3.59 -20.06
CA GLU A 28 -14.88 5.00 -20.27
C GLU A 28 -16.40 5.28 -20.33
N ASP A 29 -17.20 4.34 -20.84
CA ASP A 29 -18.67 4.45 -20.84
C ASP A 29 -19.25 4.37 -19.42
N GLU A 30 -18.68 3.52 -18.56
CA GLU A 30 -19.08 3.43 -17.15
C GLU A 30 -18.71 4.72 -16.41
N ALA A 31 -17.53 5.27 -16.67
CA ALA A 31 -17.09 6.55 -16.09
C ALA A 31 -18.05 7.71 -16.46
N HIS A 32 -18.47 7.77 -17.72
CA HIS A 32 -19.46 8.75 -18.18
C HIS A 32 -20.82 8.58 -17.47
N GLN A 33 -21.30 7.34 -17.33
CA GLN A 33 -22.56 7.07 -16.64
C GLN A 33 -22.48 7.44 -15.15
N ILE A 34 -21.36 7.16 -14.48
CA ILE A 34 -21.14 7.55 -13.08
C ILE A 34 -21.18 9.07 -12.93
N ALA A 35 -20.51 9.83 -13.80
CA ALA A 35 -20.55 11.29 -13.75
C ALA A 35 -21.98 11.83 -13.93
N LYS A 36 -22.78 11.21 -14.80
CA LYS A 36 -24.19 11.54 -14.98
C LYS A 36 -25.00 11.26 -13.72
N ASP A 37 -24.79 10.13 -13.07
CA ASP A 37 -25.50 9.73 -11.85
C ASP A 37 -25.14 10.63 -10.65
N LEU A 38 -23.89 11.08 -10.55
CA LEU A 38 -23.44 11.99 -9.49
C LEU A 38 -24.12 13.36 -9.57
N SER A 39 -24.53 13.82 -10.77
CA SER A 39 -25.19 15.11 -10.98
C SER A 39 -24.45 16.31 -10.35
N ALA A 40 -23.13 16.27 -10.36
CA ALA A 40 -22.25 17.32 -9.83
C ALA A 40 -21.82 18.31 -10.93
N ASP A 41 -21.41 19.52 -10.54
CA ASP A 41 -20.94 20.55 -11.48
C ASP A 41 -19.53 20.24 -12.03
N ARG A 42 -18.71 19.56 -11.22
CA ARG A 42 -17.32 19.22 -11.53
C ARG A 42 -16.98 17.83 -10.99
N PHE A 43 -16.08 17.16 -11.68
CA PHE A 43 -15.67 15.78 -11.39
C PHE A 43 -14.16 15.67 -11.28
N VAL A 44 -13.70 14.64 -10.58
CA VAL A 44 -12.31 14.19 -10.60
C VAL A 44 -12.29 12.74 -11.08
N VAL A 45 -11.37 12.43 -12.00
CA VAL A 45 -11.07 11.06 -12.41
C VAL A 45 -9.69 10.69 -11.89
N LYS A 46 -9.62 9.58 -11.14
CA LYS A 46 -8.41 9.12 -10.47
C LYS A 46 -8.06 7.68 -10.84
N ALA A 47 -6.87 7.47 -11.38
CA ALA A 47 -6.27 6.17 -11.54
C ALA A 47 -6.26 5.40 -10.20
N GLN A 48 -6.66 4.14 -10.23
CA GLN A 48 -6.63 3.27 -9.06
C GLN A 48 -5.47 2.29 -9.20
N ILE A 49 -4.40 2.58 -8.46
CA ILE A 49 -3.22 1.75 -8.24
C ILE A 49 -2.83 1.87 -6.76
N HIS A 50 -2.10 0.92 -6.20
CA HIS A 50 -1.71 0.94 -4.77
C HIS A 50 -0.63 1.99 -4.44
N ALA A 51 0.05 2.52 -5.46
CA ALA A 51 1.10 3.52 -5.30
C ALA A 51 0.57 4.95 -5.20
N GLY A 52 1.22 5.76 -4.36
CA GLY A 52 0.96 7.20 -4.22
C GLY A 52 1.58 8.04 -5.34
N GLY A 53 1.42 9.36 -5.28
CA GLY A 53 1.99 10.31 -6.25
C GLY A 53 1.28 10.36 -7.61
N ARG A 54 0.09 9.77 -7.72
CA ARG A 54 -0.69 9.61 -8.96
C ARG A 54 -0.95 10.93 -9.69
N GLY A 55 -1.19 12.02 -8.95
CA GLY A 55 -1.41 13.34 -9.55
C GLY A 55 -0.21 13.86 -10.34
N LYS A 56 1.02 13.70 -9.81
CA LYS A 56 2.25 14.08 -10.52
C LYS A 56 2.51 13.20 -11.75
N GLY A 57 2.04 11.95 -11.73
CA GLY A 57 2.11 11.01 -12.85
C GLY A 57 0.99 11.19 -13.90
N GLY A 58 0.10 12.17 -13.75
CA GLY A 58 -1.01 12.40 -14.68
C GLY A 58 -2.23 11.49 -14.49
N GLY A 59 -2.25 10.69 -13.41
CA GLY A 59 -3.33 9.79 -13.06
C GLY A 59 -4.47 10.43 -12.28
N VAL A 60 -4.45 11.75 -12.05
CA VAL A 60 -5.55 12.50 -11.41
C VAL A 60 -5.86 13.73 -12.25
N LYS A 61 -7.09 13.82 -12.78
CA LYS A 61 -7.51 14.95 -13.63
C LYS A 61 -8.90 15.43 -13.25
N LEU A 62 -9.11 16.75 -13.35
CA LEU A 62 -10.40 17.41 -13.16
C LEU A 62 -11.17 17.43 -14.47
N ALA A 63 -12.50 17.34 -14.39
CA ALA A 63 -13.41 17.53 -15.51
C ALA A 63 -14.56 18.46 -15.11
N SER A 64 -15.07 19.24 -16.07
CA SER A 64 -16.22 20.14 -15.89
C SER A 64 -17.39 19.76 -16.81
N ALA A 65 -17.27 18.68 -17.58
CA ALA A 65 -18.33 18.16 -18.45
C ALA A 65 -18.32 16.62 -18.49
N LEU A 66 -19.47 16.01 -18.76
CA LEU A 66 -19.63 14.55 -18.83
C LEU A 66 -18.77 13.92 -19.93
N ASP A 67 -18.63 14.58 -21.08
CA ASP A 67 -17.80 14.10 -22.19
C ASP A 67 -16.31 14.17 -21.85
N GLU A 68 -15.91 15.18 -21.07
CA GLU A 68 -14.54 15.31 -20.58
C GLU A 68 -14.18 14.17 -19.61
N VAL A 69 -15.11 13.75 -18.75
CA VAL A 69 -14.91 12.56 -17.90
C VAL A 69 -14.66 11.31 -18.74
N ARG A 70 -15.45 11.08 -19.79
CA ARG A 70 -15.28 9.95 -20.71
C ARG A 70 -13.89 9.99 -21.36
N GLN A 71 -13.50 11.15 -21.88
CA GLN A 71 -12.21 11.32 -22.54
C GLN A 71 -11.06 11.04 -21.56
N ILE A 72 -11.07 11.67 -20.39
CA ILE A 72 -10.04 11.47 -19.37
C ILE A 72 -9.96 10.00 -18.93
N ALA A 73 -11.10 9.33 -18.74
CA ALA A 73 -11.12 7.92 -18.39
C ALA A 73 -10.47 7.06 -19.48
N SER A 74 -10.73 7.36 -20.76
CA SER A 74 -10.10 6.64 -21.89
C SER A 74 -8.59 6.86 -22.01
N GLU A 75 -8.08 8.02 -21.55
CA GLU A 75 -6.65 8.31 -21.51
C GLU A 75 -5.93 7.62 -20.34
N ILE A 76 -6.63 7.48 -19.21
CA ILE A 76 -6.07 6.89 -17.99
C ILE A 76 -6.17 5.36 -18.02
N LEU A 77 -7.30 4.80 -18.45
CA LEU A 77 -7.48 3.35 -18.52
C LEU A 77 -6.51 2.74 -19.54
N GLY A 78 -5.76 1.72 -19.10
CA GLY A 78 -4.74 1.06 -19.92
C GLY A 78 -3.38 1.77 -19.95
N MET A 79 -3.24 2.95 -19.32
CA MET A 79 -1.94 3.61 -19.22
C MET A 79 -1.01 2.87 -18.24
N ILE A 80 0.29 2.94 -18.47
CA ILE A 80 1.30 2.61 -17.47
C ILE A 80 1.58 3.89 -16.66
N LEU A 81 1.07 3.95 -15.45
CA LEU A 81 1.23 5.09 -14.57
C LEU A 81 2.54 4.97 -13.79
N VAL A 82 3.50 5.82 -14.15
CA VAL A 82 4.78 5.97 -13.45
C VAL A 82 4.64 7.03 -12.36
N THR A 83 4.94 6.65 -11.13
CA THR A 83 5.05 7.56 -9.98
C THR A 83 6.41 7.36 -9.31
N HIS A 84 6.74 8.24 -8.37
CA HIS A 84 7.96 8.09 -7.57
C HIS A 84 7.96 6.83 -6.68
N GLN A 85 6.81 6.18 -6.50
CA GLN A 85 6.65 4.95 -5.69
C GLN A 85 6.60 3.67 -6.54
N THR A 86 6.33 3.77 -7.86
CA THR A 86 6.22 2.60 -8.76
C THR A 86 7.49 2.31 -9.54
N GLY A 87 8.56 3.09 -9.37
CA GLY A 87 9.74 2.98 -10.24
C GLY A 87 9.46 3.26 -11.73
N PRO A 88 10.48 3.09 -12.59
CA PRO A 88 10.35 3.29 -14.05
C PRO A 88 9.40 2.31 -14.74
N GLU A 89 9.16 1.13 -14.16
CA GLU A 89 8.24 0.11 -14.64
C GLU A 89 6.77 0.55 -14.58
N GLY A 90 6.44 1.42 -13.64
CA GLY A 90 5.09 1.95 -13.48
C GLY A 90 4.06 0.89 -13.11
N LYS A 91 2.78 1.27 -13.18
CA LYS A 91 1.67 0.34 -12.96
C LYS A 91 0.56 0.50 -13.98
N LEU A 92 0.08 -0.62 -14.53
CA LEU A 92 -1.04 -0.63 -15.45
C LEU A 92 -2.32 -0.20 -14.73
N VAL A 93 -2.93 0.88 -15.19
CA VAL A 93 -4.20 1.35 -14.64
C VAL A 93 -5.35 0.58 -15.27
N GLN A 94 -6.01 -0.28 -14.49
CA GLN A 94 -7.13 -1.11 -14.96
C GLN A 94 -8.51 -0.56 -14.61
N LYS A 95 -8.56 0.41 -13.69
CA LYS A 95 -9.80 0.99 -13.19
C LYS A 95 -9.57 2.44 -12.75
N VAL A 96 -10.62 3.25 -12.79
CA VAL A 96 -10.60 4.66 -12.40
C VAL A 96 -11.73 4.95 -11.42
N LEU A 97 -11.47 5.80 -10.41
CA LEU A 97 -12.48 6.35 -9.54
C LEU A 97 -12.97 7.68 -10.13
N VAL A 98 -14.29 7.80 -10.32
CA VAL A 98 -14.95 9.05 -10.71
C VAL A 98 -15.72 9.57 -9.51
N GLU A 99 -15.41 10.80 -9.09
CA GLU A 99 -15.99 11.42 -7.90
C GLU A 99 -16.38 12.88 -8.14
N GLU A 100 -17.23 13.42 -7.27
CA GLU A 100 -17.53 14.85 -7.21
C GLU A 100 -16.28 15.65 -6.81
N ALA A 101 -16.02 16.76 -7.51
CA ALA A 101 -14.95 17.67 -7.13
C ALA A 101 -15.35 18.47 -5.89
N SER A 102 -14.49 18.49 -4.88
CA SER A 102 -14.73 19.23 -3.63
C SER A 102 -14.24 20.69 -3.72
N ASP A 103 -14.98 21.61 -3.10
CA ASP A 103 -14.55 23.01 -2.91
C ASP A 103 -13.58 23.14 -1.73
N ILE A 104 -12.29 22.98 -2.00
CA ILE A 104 -11.22 22.95 -1.00
C ILE A 104 -10.93 24.36 -0.46
N GLU A 105 -10.96 24.52 0.87
CA GLU A 105 -10.44 25.68 1.60
C GLU A 105 -9.00 25.42 2.09
N LYS A 106 -8.76 24.23 2.67
CA LYS A 106 -7.43 23.83 3.17
C LYS A 106 -7.17 22.36 2.89
N GLU A 107 -5.93 22.04 2.56
CA GLU A 107 -5.41 20.67 2.49
C GLU A 107 -4.56 20.40 3.73
N LEU A 108 -4.89 19.33 4.43
CA LEU A 108 -4.27 18.90 5.68
C LEU A 108 -3.81 17.46 5.53
N TYR A 109 -3.04 16.99 6.51
CA TYR A 109 -2.57 15.61 6.59
C TYR A 109 -3.08 14.97 7.89
N LEU A 110 -3.52 13.71 7.79
CA LEU A 110 -3.80 12.85 8.94
C LEU A 110 -3.34 11.43 8.64
N GLY A 111 -2.51 10.85 9.51
CA GLY A 111 -2.03 9.48 9.39
C GLY A 111 -2.13 8.73 10.70
N MET A 112 -2.35 7.41 10.64
CA MET A 112 -2.30 6.49 11.77
C MET A 112 -1.38 5.32 11.43
N VAL A 113 -0.45 5.03 12.34
CA VAL A 113 0.48 3.89 12.24
C VAL A 113 0.74 3.31 13.63
N ILE A 114 1.36 2.13 13.69
CA ILE A 114 1.89 1.56 14.93
C ILE A 114 3.34 2.03 15.11
N ASP A 115 3.59 2.87 16.12
CA ASP A 115 4.94 3.28 16.50
C ASP A 115 5.63 2.11 17.22
N ARG A 116 6.54 1.43 16.52
CA ARG A 116 7.26 0.27 17.05
C ARG A 116 8.17 0.60 18.24
N SER A 117 8.61 1.86 18.41
CA SER A 117 9.43 2.24 19.55
C SER A 117 8.62 2.41 20.82
N ARG A 118 7.33 2.74 20.69
CA ARG A 118 6.41 2.90 21.82
C ARG A 118 5.38 1.79 21.95
N GLU A 119 5.32 0.90 20.97
CA GLU A 119 4.36 -0.20 20.90
C GLU A 119 2.90 0.31 20.99
N GLN A 120 2.64 1.47 20.40
CA GLN A 120 1.37 2.18 20.47
C GLN A 120 0.92 2.66 19.10
N ILE A 121 -0.39 2.74 18.91
CA ILE A 121 -0.95 3.48 17.77
C ILE A 121 -0.62 4.97 17.97
N VAL A 122 -0.10 5.60 16.92
CA VAL A 122 0.16 7.05 16.88
C VAL A 122 -0.64 7.68 15.77
N ILE A 123 -1.35 8.75 16.10
CA ILE A 123 -2.01 9.63 15.14
C ILE A 123 -1.07 10.80 14.86
N MET A 124 -0.70 10.97 13.60
CA MET A 124 0.11 12.08 13.11
C MET A 124 -0.78 13.05 12.35
N ALA A 125 -0.62 14.35 12.57
CA ALA A 125 -1.37 15.36 11.84
C ALA A 125 -0.49 16.55 11.47
N SER A 126 -0.74 17.15 10.31
CA SER A 126 0.00 18.31 9.82
C SER A 126 -0.92 19.25 9.03
N ARG A 127 -0.61 20.55 9.09
CA ARG A 127 -1.26 21.56 8.24
C ARG A 127 -0.71 21.59 6.81
N GLU A 128 0.32 20.79 6.54
CA GLU A 128 0.95 20.61 5.23
C GLU A 128 0.36 19.36 4.56
N GLY A 129 -0.88 19.45 4.07
CA GLY A 129 -1.49 18.39 3.26
C GLY A 129 -1.08 18.47 1.79
N GLY A 130 -1.36 17.41 1.03
CA GLY A 130 -1.11 17.36 -0.42
C GLY A 130 0.35 17.16 -0.82
N MET A 131 1.22 16.85 0.15
CA MET A 131 2.65 16.58 -0.06
C MET A 131 3.12 15.36 0.74
N GLU A 132 4.30 14.84 0.41
CA GLU A 132 4.90 13.69 1.10
C GLU A 132 5.23 14.06 2.55
N ILE A 133 4.67 13.32 3.51
CA ILE A 133 4.81 13.64 4.94
C ILE A 133 6.24 13.44 5.43
N GLU A 134 6.99 12.54 4.80
CA GLU A 134 8.40 12.26 5.06
C GLU A 134 9.28 13.49 4.78
N GLU A 135 8.94 14.26 3.73
CA GLU A 135 9.63 15.50 3.42
C GLU A 135 9.38 16.55 4.50
N VAL A 136 8.13 16.66 4.97
CA VAL A 136 7.76 17.55 6.09
C VAL A 136 8.46 17.12 7.37
N ALA A 137 8.49 15.81 7.67
CA ALA A 137 9.15 15.28 8.86
C ALA A 137 10.66 15.57 8.87
N ARG A 138 11.31 15.49 7.71
CA ARG A 138 12.74 15.78 7.56
C ARG A 138 13.08 17.27 7.62
N LYS A 139 12.31 18.12 6.93
CA LYS A 139 12.61 19.55 6.80
C LYS A 139 12.00 20.40 7.93
N HIS A 140 10.80 20.03 8.38
CA HIS A 140 9.98 20.81 9.31
C HIS A 140 9.28 19.91 10.35
N PRO A 141 10.02 19.14 11.16
CA PRO A 141 9.43 18.16 12.10
C PRO A 141 8.42 18.76 13.09
N THR A 142 8.55 20.05 13.42
CA THR A 142 7.64 20.78 14.32
C THR A 142 6.26 21.07 13.71
N LYS A 143 6.08 20.88 12.39
CA LYS A 143 4.78 20.99 11.71
C LYS A 143 3.93 19.73 11.85
N ILE A 144 4.47 18.67 12.45
CA ILE A 144 3.77 17.40 12.68
C ILE A 144 3.49 17.24 14.17
N THR A 145 2.22 17.16 14.54
CA THR A 145 1.83 16.72 15.89
C THR A 145 1.69 15.20 15.92
N ARG A 146 1.93 14.60 17.09
CA ARG A 146 1.78 13.17 17.35
C ARG A 146 0.95 12.97 18.60
N GLU A 147 -0.14 12.23 18.50
CA GLU A 147 -0.92 11.76 19.66
C GLU A 147 -0.81 10.24 19.77
N TYR A 148 -0.26 9.79 20.89
CA TYR A 148 -0.12 8.37 21.20
C TYR A 148 -1.36 7.86 21.92
N ILE A 149 -1.85 6.70 21.50
CA ILE A 149 -3.07 6.11 22.03
C ILE A 149 -2.70 5.01 23.01
N ASP A 150 -3.18 5.15 24.25
CA ASP A 150 -3.03 4.11 25.25
C ASP A 150 -3.96 2.93 24.89
N PRO A 151 -3.42 1.69 24.80
CA PRO A 151 -4.21 0.54 24.35
C PRO A 151 -5.29 0.11 25.34
N THR A 152 -5.20 0.52 26.60
CA THR A 152 -6.18 0.16 27.66
C THR A 152 -7.43 1.02 27.56
N VAL A 153 -7.27 2.33 27.36
CA VAL A 153 -8.40 3.27 27.32
C VAL A 153 -8.86 3.61 25.90
N GLY A 154 -8.02 3.36 24.90
CA GLY A 154 -8.27 3.73 23.51
C GLY A 154 -8.23 5.24 23.25
N LEU A 155 -8.68 5.64 22.06
CA LEU A 155 -8.69 7.04 21.65
C LEU A 155 -9.73 7.84 22.44
N LEU A 156 -9.26 8.85 23.17
CA LEU A 156 -10.14 9.70 23.98
C LEU A 156 -10.55 10.97 23.22
N PRO A 157 -11.79 11.48 23.42
CA PRO A 157 -12.29 12.65 22.68
C PRO A 157 -11.43 13.92 22.79
N TYR A 158 -10.67 14.09 23.89
CA TYR A 158 -9.79 15.24 24.04
C TYR A 158 -8.58 15.20 23.09
N GLN A 159 -8.09 14.00 22.73
CA GLN A 159 -7.00 13.82 21.78
C GLN A 159 -7.46 14.23 20.38
N CYS A 160 -8.67 13.82 19.97
CA CYS A 160 -9.27 14.26 18.71
C CYS A 160 -9.41 15.79 18.64
N ARG A 161 -9.85 16.44 19.73
CA ARG A 161 -9.93 17.91 19.81
C ARG A 161 -8.56 18.57 19.71
N LYS A 162 -7.55 18.03 20.41
CA LYS A 162 -6.18 18.52 20.36
C LYS A 162 -5.62 18.49 18.94
N ILE A 163 -5.84 17.39 18.21
CA ILE A 163 -5.48 17.27 16.79
C ILE A 163 -6.24 18.29 15.94
N ALA A 164 -7.57 18.40 16.11
CA ALA A 164 -8.39 19.35 15.34
C ALA A 164 -7.93 20.81 15.52
N TYR A 165 -7.62 21.23 16.76
CA TYR A 165 -7.10 22.57 17.02
C TYR A 165 -5.69 22.77 16.45
N PHE A 166 -4.82 21.76 16.51
CA PHE A 166 -3.50 21.82 15.88
C PHE A 166 -3.62 22.02 14.36
N LEU A 167 -4.58 21.36 13.72
CA LEU A 167 -4.90 21.53 12.29
C LEU A 167 -5.51 22.90 11.96
N GLY A 168 -5.81 23.74 12.96
CA GLY A 168 -6.42 25.06 12.77
C GLY A 168 -7.90 24.97 12.40
N LEU A 169 -8.60 23.94 12.89
CA LEU A 169 -10.05 23.80 12.76
C LEU A 169 -10.75 24.47 13.93
N GLU A 170 -11.89 25.12 13.64
CA GLU A 170 -12.59 25.97 14.61
C GLU A 170 -14.09 25.70 14.64
N GLY A 171 -14.76 26.17 15.70
CA GLY A 171 -16.23 26.14 15.82
C GLY A 171 -16.85 24.76 15.56
N LYS A 172 -17.83 24.71 14.65
CA LYS A 172 -18.55 23.47 14.32
C LYS A 172 -17.67 22.44 13.61
N THR A 173 -16.61 22.86 12.90
CA THR A 173 -15.70 21.98 12.17
C THR A 173 -14.91 21.07 13.10
N VAL A 174 -14.59 21.52 14.32
CA VAL A 174 -13.95 20.67 15.35
C VAL A 174 -14.80 19.44 15.64
N SER A 175 -16.12 19.59 15.75
CA SER A 175 -17.00 18.45 16.02
C SER A 175 -17.03 17.42 14.87
N LYS A 176 -16.91 17.90 13.63
CA LYS A 176 -16.81 17.03 12.44
C LYS A 176 -15.46 16.30 12.41
N ALA A 177 -14.37 17.01 12.69
CA ALA A 177 -13.04 16.42 12.80
C ALA A 177 -12.95 15.38 13.92
N VAL A 178 -13.60 15.62 15.08
CA VAL A 178 -13.65 14.64 16.17
C VAL A 178 -14.33 13.35 15.71
N LYS A 179 -15.49 13.45 15.04
CA LYS A 179 -16.18 12.28 14.48
C LYS A 179 -15.32 11.55 13.44
N PHE A 180 -14.69 12.31 12.54
CA PHE A 180 -13.80 11.78 11.51
C PHE A 180 -12.65 10.98 12.13
N ILE A 181 -11.90 11.57 13.08
CA ILE A 181 -10.73 10.93 13.69
C ILE A 181 -11.16 9.71 14.52
N SER A 182 -12.29 9.80 15.23
CA SER A 182 -12.83 8.67 15.98
C SER A 182 -13.25 7.50 15.08
N GLY A 183 -13.93 7.77 13.96
CA GLY A 183 -14.31 6.74 12.99
C GLY A 183 -13.09 6.10 12.32
N LEU A 184 -12.09 6.91 11.96
CA LEU A 184 -10.84 6.40 11.38
C LEU A 184 -10.08 5.50 12.36
N TYR A 185 -10.00 5.88 13.63
CA TYR A 185 -9.39 5.04 14.67
C TYR A 185 -10.18 3.74 14.89
N GLN A 186 -11.51 3.81 14.92
CA GLN A 186 -12.35 2.63 15.07
C GLN A 186 -12.10 1.65 13.92
N LEU A 187 -12.11 2.12 12.68
CA LEU A 187 -11.75 1.33 11.49
C LEU A 187 -10.35 0.73 11.62
N PHE A 188 -9.36 1.57 12.00
CA PHE A 188 -7.96 1.14 12.15
C PHE A 188 -7.83 -0.04 13.11
N THR A 189 -8.51 0.02 14.26
CA THR A 189 -8.45 -1.03 15.28
C THR A 189 -9.31 -2.25 14.96
N GLU A 190 -10.53 -2.07 14.44
CA GLU A 190 -11.45 -3.18 14.20
C GLU A 190 -11.05 -4.03 13.00
N LYS A 191 -10.31 -3.46 12.04
CA LYS A 191 -9.86 -4.15 10.82
C LYS A 191 -8.38 -4.50 10.82
N ASP A 192 -7.68 -4.32 11.94
CA ASP A 192 -6.23 -4.57 12.07
C ASP A 192 -5.41 -3.85 10.97
N CYS A 193 -5.67 -2.55 10.81
CA CYS A 193 -4.87 -1.73 9.92
C CYS A 193 -3.43 -1.59 10.46
N SER A 194 -2.45 -1.61 9.56
CA SER A 194 -1.06 -1.27 9.84
C SER A 194 -0.72 0.18 9.47
N LEU A 195 -1.47 0.75 8.51
CA LEU A 195 -1.40 2.14 8.07
C LEU A 195 -2.80 2.62 7.68
N ALA A 196 -3.18 3.82 8.10
CA ALA A 196 -4.25 4.57 7.46
C ALA A 196 -3.79 6.02 7.28
N GLU A 197 -3.69 6.46 6.03
CA GLU A 197 -3.22 7.78 5.66
C GLU A 197 -4.29 8.49 4.84
N ILE A 198 -4.66 9.68 5.30
CA ILE A 198 -5.57 10.59 4.62
C ILE A 198 -4.77 11.80 4.16
N ASN A 199 -4.44 11.83 2.87
CA ASN A 199 -3.59 12.87 2.30
C ASN A 199 -3.99 13.25 0.86
N PRO A 200 -4.77 14.33 0.67
CA PRO A 200 -5.14 15.31 1.69
C PRO A 200 -6.42 14.93 2.47
N LEU A 201 -6.41 15.25 3.76
CA LEU A 201 -7.61 15.55 4.55
C LEU A 201 -8.01 16.98 4.21
N ILE A 202 -9.21 17.21 3.67
CA ILE A 202 -9.61 18.56 3.25
C ILE A 202 -10.59 19.20 4.24
N LEU A 203 -10.44 20.51 4.41
CA LEU A 203 -11.51 21.39 4.87
C LEU A 203 -12.17 22.00 3.65
N THR A 204 -13.47 21.80 3.48
CA THR A 204 -14.23 22.46 2.40
C THR A 204 -14.62 23.88 2.79
N LYS A 205 -14.94 24.73 1.81
CA LYS A 205 -15.50 26.07 2.05
C LYS A 205 -16.83 26.07 2.80
N SER A 206 -17.57 24.95 2.78
CA SER A 206 -18.78 24.74 3.60
C SER A 206 -18.47 24.36 5.05
N GLY A 207 -17.19 24.19 5.40
CA GLY A 207 -16.73 23.79 6.72
C GLY A 207 -16.88 22.29 7.01
N ASP A 208 -16.88 21.44 5.98
CA ASP A 208 -16.85 19.98 6.10
C ASP A 208 -15.41 19.47 6.12
N VAL A 209 -15.20 18.29 6.74
CA VAL A 209 -13.90 17.63 6.83
C VAL A 209 -14.01 16.29 6.11
N LEU A 210 -13.28 16.12 5.01
CA LEU A 210 -13.41 14.97 4.12
C LEU A 210 -12.05 14.31 3.84
N ALA A 211 -12.04 12.99 3.70
CA ALA A 211 -10.92 12.24 3.14
C ALA A 211 -10.95 12.37 1.61
N LEU A 212 -10.19 13.33 1.06
CA LEU A 212 -10.13 13.50 -0.40
C LEU A 212 -9.35 12.35 -1.05
N ASP A 213 -8.29 11.88 -0.38
CA ASP A 213 -7.54 10.68 -0.77
C ASP A 213 -7.24 9.86 0.49
N ALA A 214 -7.21 8.53 0.34
CA ALA A 214 -6.99 7.59 1.42
C ALA A 214 -6.13 6.41 0.95
N LYS A 215 -5.09 6.12 1.73
CA LYS A 215 -4.23 4.95 1.58
C LYS A 215 -4.31 4.10 2.84
N MET A 216 -4.70 2.84 2.69
CA MET A 216 -4.86 1.92 3.82
C MET A 216 -4.10 0.63 3.58
N ASN A 217 -3.37 0.20 4.61
CA ASN A 217 -2.73 -1.10 4.66
C ASN A 217 -3.22 -1.87 5.90
N PHE A 218 -3.31 -3.18 5.74
CA PHE A 218 -3.74 -4.12 6.78
C PHE A 218 -2.59 -5.06 7.15
N ASP A 219 -2.59 -5.53 8.39
CA ASP A 219 -1.67 -6.58 8.83
C ASP A 219 -2.03 -7.91 8.16
N ASP A 220 -1.12 -8.44 7.36
CA ASP A 220 -1.30 -9.73 6.68
C ASP A 220 -1.54 -10.88 7.67
N ASN A 221 -0.97 -10.79 8.87
CA ASN A 221 -1.14 -11.80 9.91
C ASN A 221 -2.55 -11.80 10.52
N ALA A 222 -3.35 -10.76 10.29
CA ALA A 222 -4.71 -10.66 10.80
C ALA A 222 -5.79 -11.03 9.76
N LEU A 223 -5.41 -11.27 8.50
CA LEU A 223 -6.39 -11.52 7.42
C LEU A 223 -7.27 -12.75 7.67
N PHE A 224 -6.78 -13.75 8.38
CA PHE A 224 -7.53 -14.97 8.70
C PHE A 224 -8.86 -14.71 9.47
N ARG A 225 -8.97 -13.56 10.13
CA ARG A 225 -10.18 -13.13 10.86
C ARG A 225 -10.94 -12.00 10.16
N HIS A 226 -10.50 -11.57 8.99
CA HIS A 226 -11.11 -10.49 8.18
C HIS A 226 -11.38 -10.94 6.73
N PRO A 227 -12.30 -11.89 6.52
CA PRO A 227 -12.64 -12.37 5.17
C PRO A 227 -13.28 -11.30 4.29
N ASP A 228 -13.81 -10.23 4.87
CA ASP A 228 -14.29 -9.05 4.16
C ASP A 228 -13.14 -8.20 3.61
N ILE A 229 -12.03 -8.09 4.34
CA ILE A 229 -10.82 -7.39 3.91
C ILE A 229 -10.07 -8.22 2.88
N GLU A 230 -9.89 -9.52 3.10
CA GLU A 230 -9.21 -10.43 2.15
C GLU A 230 -9.83 -10.40 0.75
N LYS A 231 -11.16 -10.24 0.64
CA LYS A 231 -11.87 -10.09 -0.64
C LYS A 231 -11.50 -8.84 -1.42
N LEU A 232 -10.91 -7.84 -0.78
CA LEU A 232 -10.48 -6.60 -1.40
C LEU A 232 -9.10 -6.73 -2.07
N HIS A 233 -8.40 -7.84 -1.84
CA HIS A 233 -7.09 -8.12 -2.42
C HIS A 233 -7.12 -8.01 -3.94
N ASP A 234 -6.17 -7.28 -4.49
CA ASP A 234 -5.97 -7.16 -5.93
C ASP A 234 -4.60 -7.73 -6.32
N PRO A 235 -4.54 -8.99 -6.77
CA PRO A 235 -3.28 -9.61 -7.22
C PRO A 235 -2.65 -8.86 -8.41
N SER A 236 -3.43 -8.12 -9.20
CA SER A 236 -2.85 -7.38 -10.32
C SER A 236 -1.94 -6.24 -9.85
N GLU A 237 -2.02 -5.86 -8.57
CA GLU A 237 -1.19 -4.84 -7.95
C GLU A 237 0.16 -5.34 -7.44
N GLU A 238 0.36 -6.66 -7.34
CA GLU A 238 1.58 -7.28 -6.83
C GLU A 238 2.49 -7.79 -7.96
N ASP A 239 3.75 -8.09 -7.63
CA ASP A 239 4.67 -8.72 -8.57
C ASP A 239 4.24 -10.19 -8.82
N PRO A 240 4.11 -10.64 -10.09
CA PRO A 240 3.68 -12.01 -10.39
C PRO A 240 4.58 -13.09 -9.80
N THR A 241 5.87 -12.81 -9.65
CA THR A 241 6.86 -13.72 -9.07
C THR A 241 6.65 -13.83 -7.57
N GLU A 242 6.42 -12.72 -6.88
CA GLU A 242 6.11 -12.72 -5.43
C GLU A 242 4.79 -13.45 -5.13
N LEU A 243 3.77 -13.25 -5.97
CA LEU A 243 2.51 -13.98 -5.87
C LEU A 243 2.67 -15.48 -6.05
N GLU A 244 3.48 -15.91 -7.01
CA GLU A 244 3.77 -17.32 -7.22
C GLU A 244 4.54 -17.90 -6.02
N ALA A 245 5.55 -17.19 -5.50
CA ALA A 245 6.31 -17.62 -4.31
C ALA A 245 5.38 -17.84 -3.11
N LYS A 246 4.43 -16.93 -2.90
CA LYS A 246 3.49 -16.98 -1.77
C LYS A 246 2.63 -18.25 -1.79
N LYS A 247 2.27 -18.80 -2.96
CA LYS A 247 1.54 -20.08 -3.08
C LYS A 247 2.32 -21.27 -2.52
N TRP A 248 3.65 -21.17 -2.52
CA TRP A 248 4.56 -22.18 -2.00
C TRP A 248 5.01 -21.90 -0.57
N GLY A 249 4.50 -20.83 0.06
CA GLY A 249 4.97 -20.37 1.37
C GLY A 249 6.40 -19.83 1.34
N ILE A 250 6.87 -19.40 0.18
CA ILE A 250 8.20 -18.83 -0.02
C ILE A 250 8.09 -17.31 0.05
N SER A 251 8.98 -16.66 0.80
CA SER A 251 9.12 -15.20 0.72
C SER A 251 10.17 -14.88 -0.33
N TYR A 252 9.79 -14.20 -1.41
CA TYR A 252 10.66 -13.86 -2.53
C TYR A 252 10.56 -12.36 -2.81
N VAL A 253 11.68 -11.72 -3.15
CA VAL A 253 11.71 -10.35 -3.69
C VAL A 253 12.78 -10.31 -4.77
N LYS A 254 12.43 -9.82 -5.96
CA LYS A 254 13.37 -9.68 -7.07
C LYS A 254 14.28 -8.46 -6.88
N LEU A 255 15.55 -8.59 -7.28
CA LEU A 255 16.54 -7.51 -7.31
C LEU A 255 17.24 -7.49 -8.69
N ASP A 256 18.06 -6.46 -8.94
CA ASP A 256 18.71 -6.24 -10.25
C ASP A 256 20.07 -6.97 -10.44
N GLY A 257 20.42 -7.88 -9.52
CA GLY A 257 21.70 -8.56 -9.54
C GLY A 257 21.78 -9.79 -10.46
N ASN A 258 22.85 -10.57 -10.28
CA ASN A 258 23.14 -11.76 -11.10
C ASN A 258 23.49 -13.02 -10.27
N ILE A 259 23.53 -12.93 -8.93
CA ILE A 259 23.72 -14.07 -8.04
C ILE A 259 22.41 -14.36 -7.31
N GLY A 260 21.75 -15.43 -7.70
CA GLY A 260 20.53 -15.88 -7.04
C GLY A 260 20.82 -16.40 -5.63
N CYS A 261 19.96 -16.08 -4.67
CA CYS A 261 20.12 -16.53 -3.28
C CYS A 261 19.00 -17.53 -2.94
N LEU A 262 19.36 -18.67 -2.33
CA LEU A 262 18.40 -19.59 -1.72
C LEU A 262 18.82 -19.84 -0.27
N VAL A 263 17.97 -19.39 0.67
CA VAL A 263 18.31 -19.33 2.10
C VAL A 263 17.10 -19.73 2.94
N ASN A 264 17.35 -20.27 4.15
CA ASN A 264 16.32 -20.49 5.15
C ASN A 264 16.44 -19.48 6.32
N GLY A 265 15.36 -18.74 6.55
CA GLY A 265 15.24 -17.69 7.56
C GLY A 265 15.58 -16.30 7.02
N ALA A 266 14.64 -15.36 7.16
CA ALA A 266 14.77 -13.99 6.66
C ALA A 266 16.05 -13.25 7.10
N GLY A 267 16.48 -13.41 8.36
CA GLY A 267 17.72 -12.79 8.86
C GLY A 267 18.98 -13.31 8.16
N LEU A 268 19.04 -14.62 7.91
CA LEU A 268 20.14 -15.24 7.18
C LEU A 268 20.08 -14.87 5.70
N ALA A 269 18.88 -14.77 5.10
CA ALA A 269 18.69 -14.36 3.72
C ALA A 269 19.22 -12.94 3.47
N MET A 270 18.88 -11.99 4.35
CA MET A 270 19.44 -10.63 4.31
C MET A 270 20.97 -10.63 4.47
N SER A 271 21.49 -11.33 5.48
CA SER A 271 22.93 -11.41 5.72
C SER A 271 23.71 -12.06 4.56
N THR A 272 23.06 -12.99 3.85
CA THR A 272 23.63 -13.67 2.68
C THR A 272 23.75 -12.72 1.49
N MET A 273 22.72 -11.90 1.23
CA MET A 273 22.80 -10.87 0.20
C MET A 273 23.87 -9.83 0.55
N ASP A 274 23.94 -9.42 1.82
CA ASP A 274 24.92 -8.45 2.30
C ASP A 274 26.36 -8.95 2.14
N ILE A 275 26.66 -10.21 2.48
CA ILE A 275 28.02 -10.76 2.32
C ILE A 275 28.39 -10.93 0.84
N ILE A 276 27.46 -11.31 -0.03
CA ILE A 276 27.68 -11.34 -1.48
C ILE A 276 28.06 -9.94 -1.97
N LYS A 277 27.28 -8.92 -1.60
CA LYS A 277 27.53 -7.53 -1.97
C LYS A 277 28.86 -7.02 -1.40
N HIS A 278 29.17 -7.34 -0.15
CA HIS A 278 30.42 -6.98 0.51
C HIS A 278 31.65 -7.51 -0.23
N HIS A 279 31.54 -8.69 -0.83
CA HIS A 279 32.60 -9.31 -1.65
C HIS A 279 32.52 -8.96 -3.14
N GLY A 280 31.73 -7.95 -3.53
CA GLY A 280 31.67 -7.41 -4.89
C GLY A 280 30.74 -8.16 -5.85
N GLY A 281 29.92 -9.08 -5.34
CA GLY A 281 28.84 -9.70 -6.11
C GLY A 281 27.56 -8.86 -6.10
N GLU A 282 26.60 -9.21 -6.95
CA GLU A 282 25.30 -8.55 -7.02
C GLU A 282 24.17 -9.55 -6.75
N PRO A 283 23.51 -9.52 -5.58
CA PRO A 283 22.40 -10.42 -5.29
C PRO A 283 21.22 -10.14 -6.22
N ALA A 284 20.70 -11.18 -6.86
CA ALA A 284 19.58 -11.11 -7.82
C ALA A 284 18.21 -11.20 -7.15
N ASN A 285 18.14 -11.69 -5.92
CA ASN A 285 16.89 -11.83 -5.19
C ASN A 285 17.12 -11.98 -3.69
N PHE A 286 16.11 -11.62 -2.90
CA PHE A 286 15.87 -12.17 -1.57
C PHE A 286 15.00 -13.42 -1.73
N LEU A 287 15.33 -14.51 -1.05
CA LEU A 287 14.46 -15.69 -0.97
C LEU A 287 14.66 -16.41 0.36
N ASP A 288 13.57 -16.54 1.12
CA ASP A 288 13.44 -17.37 2.31
C ASP A 288 12.49 -18.54 2.06
N VAL A 289 13.02 -19.77 2.05
CA VAL A 289 12.23 -21.01 1.92
C VAL A 289 11.57 -21.46 3.23
N GLY A 290 11.92 -20.84 4.35
CA GLY A 290 11.49 -21.23 5.69
C GLY A 290 12.31 -22.37 6.29
N GLY A 291 12.26 -22.51 7.62
CA GLY A 291 13.07 -23.48 8.36
C GLY A 291 12.65 -24.95 8.22
N GLY A 292 11.50 -25.23 7.59
CA GLY A 292 10.93 -26.56 7.44
C GLY A 292 10.56 -26.93 5.99
N ALA A 293 11.14 -26.24 5.00
CA ALA A 293 10.87 -26.49 3.58
C ALA A 293 11.13 -27.96 3.18
N ASN A 294 10.24 -28.49 2.34
CA ASN A 294 10.39 -29.81 1.74
C ASN A 294 11.08 -29.75 0.36
N THR A 295 11.32 -30.92 -0.23
CA THR A 295 11.94 -31.09 -1.55
C THR A 295 11.21 -30.33 -2.64
N GLU A 296 9.88 -30.33 -2.63
CA GLU A 296 9.04 -29.62 -3.61
C GLU A 296 9.21 -28.11 -3.52
N GLN A 297 9.16 -27.54 -2.31
CA GLN A 297 9.35 -26.10 -2.07
C GLN A 297 10.75 -25.64 -2.50
N VAL A 298 11.79 -26.43 -2.18
CA VAL A 298 13.17 -26.15 -2.64
C VAL A 298 13.24 -26.17 -4.17
N THR A 299 12.60 -27.14 -4.81
CA THR A 299 12.58 -27.25 -6.28
C THR A 299 11.91 -26.04 -6.93
N GLN A 300 10.80 -25.56 -6.36
CA GLN A 300 10.12 -24.37 -6.85
C GLN A 300 10.95 -23.11 -6.62
N ALA A 301 11.56 -22.95 -5.46
CA ALA A 301 12.48 -21.85 -5.19
C ALA A 301 13.60 -21.76 -6.25
N PHE A 302 14.20 -22.90 -6.63
CA PHE A 302 15.18 -22.95 -7.71
C PHE A 302 14.62 -22.52 -9.06
N LYS A 303 13.45 -23.04 -9.45
CA LYS A 303 12.79 -22.65 -10.72
C LYS A 303 12.52 -21.16 -10.77
N MET A 304 12.13 -20.56 -9.65
CA MET A 304 11.87 -19.13 -9.55
C MET A 304 13.13 -18.29 -9.67
N ILE A 305 14.25 -18.71 -9.05
CA ILE A 305 15.53 -18.02 -9.23
C ILE A 305 15.98 -18.08 -10.70
N LEU A 306 15.81 -19.23 -11.34
CA LEU A 306 16.31 -19.49 -12.70
C LEU A 306 15.43 -18.94 -13.82
N SER A 307 14.20 -18.53 -13.50
CA SER A 307 13.35 -17.82 -14.46
C SER A 307 13.88 -16.42 -14.77
N ASP A 308 14.75 -15.86 -13.91
CA ASP A 308 15.42 -14.61 -14.16
C ASP A 308 16.64 -14.80 -15.08
N PRO A 309 16.62 -14.27 -16.33
CA PRO A 309 17.72 -14.41 -17.27
C PRO A 309 19.03 -13.71 -16.83
N ASN A 310 18.96 -12.80 -15.85
CA ASN A 310 20.13 -12.11 -15.32
C ASN A 310 20.96 -13.00 -14.39
N VAL A 311 20.37 -14.04 -13.81
CA VAL A 311 21.06 -14.96 -12.89
C VAL A 311 22.14 -15.75 -13.63
N LYS A 312 23.37 -15.71 -13.11
CA LYS A 312 24.56 -16.42 -13.61
C LYS A 312 25.14 -17.42 -12.62
N ALA A 313 24.81 -17.29 -11.34
CA ALA A 313 25.19 -18.21 -10.29
C ALA A 313 24.09 -18.26 -9.22
N ILE A 314 24.00 -19.37 -8.49
CA ILE A 314 23.13 -19.48 -7.31
C ILE A 314 24.00 -19.76 -6.09
N PHE A 315 23.85 -18.94 -5.05
CA PHE A 315 24.44 -19.16 -3.75
C PHE A 315 23.40 -19.74 -2.79
N VAL A 316 23.55 -21.03 -2.49
CA VAL A 316 22.70 -21.75 -1.53
C VAL A 316 23.33 -21.66 -0.15
N ASN A 317 22.66 -21.00 0.78
CA ASN A 317 23.12 -20.87 2.16
C ASN A 317 22.05 -21.41 3.12
N ILE A 318 22.16 -22.68 3.46
CA ILE A 318 21.23 -23.33 4.39
C ILE A 318 21.95 -23.61 5.71
N PHE A 319 21.42 -23.05 6.79
CA PHE A 319 21.85 -23.41 8.14
C PHE A 319 20.94 -24.50 8.69
N GLY A 320 21.49 -25.70 8.89
CA GLY A 320 20.76 -26.87 9.37
C GLY A 320 20.19 -26.65 10.78
N GLY A 321 18.90 -26.94 10.92
CA GLY A 321 18.16 -26.87 12.19
C GLY A 321 17.26 -28.09 12.33
N ILE A 322 15.94 -27.88 12.22
CA ILE A 322 14.96 -28.98 12.15
C ILE A 322 15.03 -29.69 10.79
N MET A 323 15.40 -28.94 9.74
CA MET A 323 15.58 -29.43 8.39
C MET A 323 16.85 -30.28 8.28
N LYS A 324 16.72 -31.46 7.67
CA LYS A 324 17.85 -32.34 7.41
C LYS A 324 18.58 -31.93 6.13
N CYS A 325 19.90 -31.95 6.15
CA CYS A 325 20.72 -31.54 5.00
C CYS A 325 20.59 -32.47 3.79
N ASP A 326 20.23 -33.75 3.98
CA ASP A 326 19.96 -34.70 2.91
C ASP A 326 18.71 -34.29 2.10
N THR A 327 17.62 -33.88 2.75
CA THR A 327 16.42 -33.35 2.07
C THR A 327 16.75 -32.15 1.18
N ILE A 328 17.61 -31.24 1.65
CA ILE A 328 18.05 -30.09 0.86
C ILE A 328 18.91 -30.52 -0.32
N ALA A 329 19.88 -31.41 -0.10
CA ALA A 329 20.74 -31.92 -1.17
C ALA A 329 19.91 -32.64 -2.26
N GLU A 330 18.94 -33.47 -1.85
CA GLU A 330 17.99 -34.12 -2.75
C GLU A 330 17.15 -33.11 -3.54
N GLY A 331 16.65 -32.05 -2.89
CA GLY A 331 15.92 -30.97 -3.55
C GLY A 331 16.76 -30.21 -4.57
N ILE A 332 18.02 -29.89 -4.26
CA ILE A 332 18.95 -29.24 -5.20
C ILE A 332 19.20 -30.15 -6.40
N ILE A 333 19.45 -31.45 -6.18
CA ILE A 333 19.70 -32.42 -7.26
C ILE A 333 18.47 -32.61 -8.14
N ALA A 334 17.28 -32.71 -7.53
CA ALA A 334 16.01 -32.84 -8.25
C ALA A 334 15.76 -31.60 -9.13
N ALA A 335 15.93 -30.40 -8.56
CA ALA A 335 15.77 -29.14 -9.28
C ALA A 335 16.77 -29.00 -10.44
N SER A 336 18.06 -29.30 -10.22
CA SER A 336 19.09 -29.24 -11.28
C SER A 336 18.75 -30.18 -12.45
N LYS A 337 18.25 -31.39 -12.18
CA LYS A 337 17.83 -32.35 -13.23
C LYS A 337 16.61 -31.87 -14.00
N GLU A 338 15.64 -31.26 -13.33
CA GLU A 338 14.40 -30.82 -13.96
C GLU A 338 14.59 -29.53 -14.78
N VAL A 339 15.41 -28.60 -14.28
CA VAL A 339 15.67 -27.30 -14.93
C VAL A 339 16.83 -27.37 -15.95
N GLY A 340 17.55 -28.50 -15.98
CA GLY A 340 18.60 -28.74 -16.98
C GLY A 340 19.89 -27.95 -16.74
N ILE A 341 20.20 -27.63 -15.48
CA ILE A 341 21.48 -27.02 -15.11
C ILE A 341 22.52 -28.15 -15.03
N THR A 342 23.49 -28.11 -15.95
CA THR A 342 24.71 -28.93 -15.93
C THR A 342 25.84 -28.27 -15.17
#